data_AF-A0A2N7Y6G3-F1
#
_entry.id   AF-A0A2N7Y6G3-F1
#
_cell.length_a   1.000
_cell.length_b   1.000
_cell.length_c   1.000
_cell.angle_alpha   90.00
_cell.angle_beta   90.00
_cell.angle_gamma   90.00
#
_symmetry.space_group_name_H-M   'P 1'
#
loop_
_entity.id
_entity.type
_entity.pdbx_description
1 polymer ?
#
loop_
_entity_poly.entity_id
_entity_poly.type
_entity_poly.pdbx_seq_one_letter_code
_entity_poly.pdbx_strand_id
1 'polypeptide(L)'
;RLQTELPGKSYAILEARANSGGTWDLFKYPGIRSDSDMFTLGYPFRPWTDAKAIADGDSILRYVRDTARENGIDKKIRYNRKVT
;
A
#
# COMPACT_ATOMS: atom_id res chain seq x y z
N ARG A 1 -3.08 6.84 13.96
CA ARG A 1 -3.93 6.69 12.74
C ARG A 1 -4.60 8.03 12.39
N LEU A 2 -4.19 8.73 11.32
CA LEU A 2 -4.64 10.11 11.06
C LEU A 2 -6.16 10.25 10.82
N GLN A 3 -6.75 9.48 9.90
CA GLN A 3 -8.18 9.60 9.56
C GLN A 3 -9.11 9.31 10.75
N THR A 4 -8.74 8.39 11.62
CA THR A 4 -9.60 7.94 12.72
C THR A 4 -9.36 8.72 14.02
N GLU A 5 -8.13 9.15 14.29
CA GLU A 5 -7.79 9.85 15.54
C GLU A 5 -7.87 11.38 15.40
N LEU A 6 -7.79 11.93 14.17
CA LEU A 6 -7.83 13.37 13.91
C LEU A 6 -8.87 13.73 12.84
N PRO A 7 -10.18 13.44 13.04
CA PRO A 7 -11.21 13.60 12.01
C PRO A 7 -11.39 15.04 11.52
N GLY A 8 -11.01 16.04 12.33
CA GLY A 8 -11.05 17.46 11.95
C GLY A 8 -9.86 17.95 11.12
N LYS A 9 -8.88 17.09 10.79
CA LYS A 9 -7.69 17.46 10.01
C LYS A 9 -7.74 16.87 8.62
N SER A 10 -7.36 17.67 7.63
CA SER A 10 -7.12 17.22 6.26
C SER A 10 -5.67 16.81 6.06
N TYR A 11 -5.44 15.83 5.19
CA TYR A 11 -4.10 15.43 4.76
C TYR A 11 -4.11 15.09 3.25
N ALA A 12 -2.92 15.08 2.66
CA ALA A 12 -2.67 14.62 1.30
C ALA A 12 -1.37 13.80 1.27
N ILE A 13 -1.31 12.83 0.36
CA ILE A 13 -0.12 12.01 0.09
C ILE A 13 0.42 12.47 -1.26
N LEU A 14 1.72 12.73 -1.36
CA LEU A 14 2.39 13.08 -2.62
C LEU A 14 3.21 11.87 -3.10
N GLU A 15 2.94 11.40 -4.31
CA GLU A 15 3.68 10.31 -4.94
C GLU A 15 4.31 10.84 -6.23
N ALA A 16 5.61 10.62 -6.39
CA ALA A 16 6.37 11.13 -7.52
C ALA A 16 5.99 10.43 -8.84
N ARG A 17 5.55 9.18 -8.78
CA ARG A 17 5.15 8.37 -9.94
C ARG A 17 3.67 8.50 -10.26
N ALA A 18 3.27 7.92 -11.39
CA ALA A 18 1.88 7.88 -11.84
C ALA A 18 1.01 6.85 -11.09
N ASN A 19 1.62 5.93 -10.32
CA ASN A 19 0.94 4.81 -9.68
C ASN A 19 1.34 4.68 -8.21
N SER A 20 0.44 4.13 -7.39
CA SER A 20 0.73 3.74 -6.01
C SER A 20 1.24 2.31 -5.93
N GLY A 21 1.91 1.97 -4.83
CA GLY A 21 2.41 0.62 -4.57
C GLY A 21 3.86 0.57 -4.11
N GLY A 22 4.59 1.71 -4.13
CA GLY A 22 5.95 1.74 -3.61
C GLY A 22 6.88 0.82 -4.40
N THR A 23 7.67 0.05 -3.67
CA THR A 23 8.53 -1.02 -4.18
C THR A 23 7.79 -2.01 -5.09
N TRP A 24 6.56 -2.39 -4.72
CA TRP A 24 5.80 -3.45 -5.38
C TRP A 24 5.20 -3.03 -6.73
N ASP A 25 5.02 -1.73 -6.96
CA ASP A 25 4.71 -1.22 -8.30
C ASP A 25 5.98 -0.91 -9.12
N LEU A 26 7.10 -0.59 -8.45
CA LEU A 26 8.36 -0.21 -9.12
C LEU A 26 9.05 -1.40 -9.76
N PHE A 27 9.21 -2.49 -9.01
CA PHE A 27 9.96 -3.66 -9.43
C PHE A 27 9.02 -4.72 -9.96
N LYS A 28 9.20 -5.09 -11.24
CA LYS A 28 8.32 -6.00 -11.99
C LYS A 28 9.05 -7.20 -12.57
N TYR A 29 10.17 -7.61 -11.96
CA TYR A 29 10.91 -8.78 -12.44
C TYR A 29 10.24 -10.08 -11.96
N PRO A 30 10.32 -11.17 -12.75
CA PRO A 30 9.75 -12.46 -12.36
C PRO A 30 10.31 -12.97 -11.03
N GLY A 31 9.44 -13.45 -10.14
CA GLY A 31 9.84 -14.04 -8.86
C GLY A 31 10.03 -13.06 -7.70
N ILE A 32 9.73 -11.77 -7.89
CA ILE A 32 9.70 -10.81 -6.78
C ILE A 32 8.68 -11.25 -5.71
N ARG A 33 9.11 -11.24 -4.45
CA ARG A 33 8.33 -11.68 -3.28
C ARG A 33 8.83 -11.01 -2.01
N SER A 34 8.04 -11.07 -0.96
CA SER A 34 8.52 -10.75 0.39
C SER A 34 9.49 -11.81 0.88
N ASP A 35 10.53 -11.41 1.61
CA ASP A 35 11.39 -12.33 2.37
C ASP A 35 10.78 -12.73 3.72
N SER A 36 9.78 -11.97 4.16
CA SER A 36 9.10 -12.08 5.44
C SER A 36 7.66 -12.52 5.26
N ASP A 37 7.11 -13.18 6.28
CA ASP A 37 5.74 -13.64 6.31
C ASP A 37 4.72 -12.48 6.38
N MET A 38 3.69 -12.53 5.53
CA MET A 38 2.68 -11.47 5.43
C MET A 38 1.65 -11.48 6.55
N PHE A 39 1.47 -12.56 7.32
CA PHE A 39 0.66 -12.51 8.54
C PHE A 39 1.28 -11.58 9.59
N THR A 40 2.61 -11.44 9.58
CA THR A 40 3.32 -10.48 10.44
C THR A 40 3.46 -9.08 9.83
N LEU A 41 3.68 -8.98 8.50
CA LEU A 41 3.89 -7.71 7.81
C LEU A 41 2.61 -7.02 7.31
N GLY A 42 1.46 -7.69 7.39
CA GLY A 42 0.16 -7.10 7.11
C GLY A 42 -0.13 -5.92 8.04
N TYR A 43 -0.92 -4.96 7.56
CA TYR A 43 -1.41 -3.88 8.39
C TYR A 43 -2.22 -4.43 9.57
N PRO A 44 -1.97 -3.99 10.82
CA PRO A 44 -2.70 -4.47 12.00
C PRO A 44 -4.22 -4.23 11.94
N PHE A 45 -4.66 -3.27 11.14
CA PHE A 45 -6.08 -2.95 10.94
C PHE A 45 -6.70 -3.63 9.71
N ARG A 46 -5.91 -4.34 8.91
CA ARG A 46 -6.37 -5.12 7.76
C ARG A 46 -5.50 -6.36 7.61
N PRO A 47 -5.74 -7.42 8.39
CA PRO A 47 -4.92 -8.62 8.37
C PRO A 47 -4.75 -9.20 6.95
N TRP A 48 -3.61 -9.84 6.71
CA TRP A 48 -3.39 -10.61 5.49
C TRP A 48 -4.26 -11.87 5.50
N THR A 49 -5.05 -12.08 4.44
CA THR A 49 -6.01 -13.19 4.35
C THR A 49 -5.66 -14.20 3.27
N ASP A 50 -4.64 -13.94 2.45
CA ASP A 50 -4.22 -14.88 1.41
C ASP A 50 -3.50 -16.08 2.03
N ALA A 51 -3.70 -17.27 1.47
CA ALA A 51 -3.16 -18.51 2.04
C ALA A 51 -1.63 -18.57 1.97
N LYS A 52 -1.02 -17.82 1.04
CA LYS A 52 0.44 -17.72 0.91
C LYS A 52 1.00 -16.73 1.94
N ALA A 53 1.66 -17.28 2.95
CA ALA A 53 2.52 -16.58 3.90
C ALA A 53 3.59 -15.73 3.22
N ILE A 54 4.33 -16.35 2.28
CA ILE A 54 5.33 -15.69 1.44
C ILE A 54 4.63 -15.24 0.15
N ALA A 55 4.19 -13.99 0.14
CA ALA A 55 3.43 -13.43 -0.97
C ALA A 55 4.33 -12.94 -2.10
N ASP A 56 3.88 -13.16 -3.34
CA ASP A 56 4.46 -12.56 -4.54
C ASP A 56 4.14 -11.06 -4.63
N GLY A 57 4.93 -10.34 -5.44
CA GLY A 57 4.81 -8.89 -5.54
C GLY A 57 3.45 -8.42 -6.04
N ASP A 58 2.81 -9.15 -6.94
CA ASP A 58 1.47 -8.82 -7.44
C ASP A 58 0.41 -8.94 -6.34
N SER A 59 0.50 -9.97 -5.50
CA SER A 59 -0.40 -10.14 -4.36
C SER A 59 -0.21 -9.03 -3.32
N ILE A 60 1.04 -8.65 -3.03
CA ILE A 60 1.32 -7.55 -2.10
C ILE A 60 0.85 -6.20 -2.68
N LEU A 61 1.07 -5.96 -3.97
CA LEU A 61 0.61 -4.76 -4.67
C LEU A 61 -0.92 -4.64 -4.63
N ARG A 62 -1.63 -5.75 -4.91
CA ARG A 62 -3.08 -5.84 -4.79
C ARG A 62 -3.54 -5.51 -3.38
N TYR A 63 -2.94 -6.16 -2.38
CA TYR A 63 -3.25 -5.92 -0.97
C TYR A 63 -3.08 -4.45 -0.57
N VAL A 64 -1.99 -3.80 -0.95
CA VAL A 64 -1.76 -2.37 -0.66
C VAL A 64 -2.84 -1.49 -1.32
N ARG A 65 -3.14 -1.73 -2.61
CA ARG A 65 -4.12 -0.93 -3.35
C ARG A 65 -5.54 -1.12 -2.84
N ASP A 66 -5.92 -2.34 -2.51
CA ASP A 66 -7.24 -2.64 -1.98
C ASP A 66 -7.42 -2.05 -0.58
N THR A 67 -6.38 -2.12 0.27
CA THR A 67 -6.37 -1.44 1.59
C THR A 67 -6.61 0.06 1.43
N ALA A 68 -5.90 0.69 0.49
CA ALA A 68 -6.03 2.12 0.26
C ALA A 68 -7.45 2.48 -0.22
N ARG A 69 -8.03 1.68 -1.13
CA ARG A 69 -9.38 1.89 -1.66
C ARG A 69 -10.46 1.74 -0.58
N GLU A 70 -10.40 0.68 0.20
CA GLU A 70 -11.35 0.40 1.30
C GLU A 70 -11.39 1.53 2.33
N ASN A 71 -10.25 2.19 2.55
CA ASN A 71 -10.13 3.29 3.52
C ASN A 71 -10.24 4.68 2.86
N GLY A 72 -10.52 4.76 1.56
CA GLY A 72 -10.60 6.01 0.80
C GLY A 72 -9.28 6.81 0.72
N ILE A 73 -8.15 6.16 1.02
CA ILE A 73 -6.81 6.76 1.03
C ILE A 73 -6.33 7.02 -0.38
N ASP A 74 -6.71 6.17 -1.34
CA ASP A 74 -6.43 6.34 -2.78
C ASP A 74 -6.85 7.72 -3.30
N LYS A 75 -7.99 8.24 -2.82
CA LYS A 75 -8.52 9.57 -3.16
C LYS A 75 -7.71 10.73 -2.56
N LYS A 76 -6.79 10.46 -1.63
CA LYS A 76 -5.93 11.45 -0.97
C LYS A 76 -4.53 11.49 -1.58
N ILE A 77 -4.22 10.63 -2.56
CA ILE A 77 -2.93 10.57 -3.25
C ILE A 77 -2.93 11.54 -4.43
N ARG A 78 -1.90 12.37 -4.52
CA ARG A 78 -1.60 13.22 -5.68
C ARG A 78 -0.37 12.64 -6.37
N TYR A 79 -0.62 11.98 -7.50
CA TYR A 79 0.40 11.37 -8.35
C TYR A 79 1.17 12.42 -9.17
N ASN A 80 2.34 12.04 -9.67
CA ASN A 80 3.24 12.92 -10.41
C ASN A 80 3.59 14.20 -9.63
N ARG A 81 3.81 14.06 -8.31
CA ARG A 81 4.20 15.13 -7.39
C ARG A 81 5.42 14.71 -6.59
N LYS A 82 6.60 15.07 -7.10
CA LYS A 82 7.87 14.91 -6.40
C LYS A 82 8.09 16.10 -5.48
N VAL A 83 8.42 15.85 -4.20
CA VAL A 83 8.85 16.88 -3.25
C VAL A 83 10.32 17.19 -3.50
N THR A 84 10.68 18.48 -3.48
CA THR A 84 12.03 19.00 -3.76
C THR A 84 12.51 19.89 -2.63
#